data_AF-A0A7Z0MP55-F1
#
_entry.id   AF-A0A7Z0MP55-F1
#
_cell.length_a   1.000
_cell.length_b   1.000
_cell.length_c   1.000
_cell.angle_alpha   90.00
_cell.angle_beta   90.00
_cell.angle_gamma   90.00
#
_symmetry.space_group_name_H-M   'P 1'
#
loop_
_entity.id
_entity.type
_entity.pdbx_description
1 polymer ?
#
loop_
_entity_poly.entity_id
_entity_poly.type
_entity_poly.pdbx_seq_one_letter_code
_entity_poly.pdbx_strand_id
1 'polypeptide(L)' 'MHNTKMGKQHGEFIGDDRHTLETSRFIVRLPLHFSLQDAEVKHITQTIESFMF' A
#
# COMPACT_ATOMS: atom_id res chain seq x y z
N MET A 1 3.19 -11.92 1.98
CA MET A 1 3.41 -12.89 3.08
C MET A 1 3.85 -14.25 2.57
N HIS A 2 3.38 -14.67 1.40
CA HIS A 2 3.67 -15.95 0.75
C HIS A 2 5.06 -16.07 0.10
N ASN A 3 5.74 -14.97 -0.24
CA ASN A 3 7.10 -15.03 -0.83
C ASN A 3 8.24 -14.89 0.21
N THR A 4 7.92 -14.82 1.50
CA THR A 4 8.93 -14.81 2.57
C THR A 4 9.43 -16.22 2.86
N LYS A 5 10.64 -16.37 3.41
CA LYS A 5 11.23 -17.68 3.74
C LYS A 5 10.31 -18.51 4.64
N MET A 6 9.69 -17.89 5.64
CA MET A 6 8.73 -18.56 6.54
C MET A 6 7.40 -18.87 5.86
N GLY A 7 6.89 -17.99 4.99
CA GLY A 7 5.65 -18.20 4.25
C GLY A 7 5.72 -19.41 3.32
N LYS A 8 6.87 -19.65 2.68
CA LYS A 8 7.10 -20.85 1.83
C LYS A 8 7.32 -22.14 2.62
N GLN A 9 7.87 -22.04 3.82
CA GLN A 9 8.18 -23.20 4.65
C GLN A 9 6.96 -23.72 5.40
N HIS A 10 5.98 -22.84 5.70
CA HIS A 10 4.83 -23.18 6.56
C HIS A 10 3.46 -22.93 5.90
N GLY A 11 3.44 -22.52 4.63
CA GLY A 11 2.20 -22.29 3.88
C GLY A 11 2.41 -22.50 2.38
N GLU A 12 1.31 -22.76 1.69
CA GLU A 12 1.28 -22.88 0.24
C GLU A 12 0.35 -21.80 -0.32
N PHE A 13 0.78 -21.14 -1.41
CA PHE A 13 -0.09 -20.22 -2.14
C PHE A 13 -0.80 -21.02 -3.23
N ILE A 14 -2.10 -21.27 -3.06
CA ILE A 14 -2.91 -22.05 -4.00
C ILE A 14 -3.48 -21.10 -5.07
N GLY A 15 -3.11 -21.33 -6.33
CA GLY A 15 -3.52 -20.53 -7.49
C GLY A 15 -2.39 -19.70 -8.09
N ASP A 16 -2.63 -19.08 -9.26
CA ASP A 16 -1.65 -18.21 -9.91
C ASP A 16 -1.59 -16.84 -9.23
N ASP A 17 -0.38 -16.42 -8.84
CA ASP A 17 -0.14 -15.07 -8.36
C ASP A 17 0.04 -14.08 -9.52
N ARG A 18 -1.09 -13.69 -10.13
CA ARG A 18 -1.10 -12.76 -11.28
C ARG A 18 -1.10 -11.29 -10.87
N HIS A 19 -1.61 -10.97 -9.67
CA HIS A 19 -1.82 -9.58 -9.23
C HIS A 19 -1.41 -9.33 -7.78
N THR A 20 -1.26 -10.37 -6.94
CA THR A 20 -1.03 -10.17 -5.49
C THR A 20 0.36 -9.60 -5.26
N LEU A 21 1.39 -10.15 -5.90
CA LEU A 21 2.75 -9.60 -5.81
C LEU A 21 2.93 -8.33 -6.62
N GLU A 22 2.39 -8.27 -7.83
CA GLU A 22 2.61 -7.14 -8.72
C GLU A 22 1.92 -5.87 -8.23
N THR A 23 0.62 -5.94 -7.96
CA THR A 23 -0.17 -4.78 -7.58
C THR A 23 0.24 -4.25 -6.20
N SER A 24 0.64 -5.13 -5.27
CA SER A 24 1.10 -4.69 -3.94
C SER A 24 2.31 -3.76 -3.97
N ARG A 25 3.14 -3.79 -5.02
CA ARG A 25 4.30 -2.91 -5.18
C ARG A 25 3.93 -1.46 -5.49
N PHE A 26 2.72 -1.23 -6.00
CA PHE A 26 2.26 0.08 -6.43
C PHE A 26 1.23 0.70 -5.49
N ILE A 27 0.88 0.01 -4.39
CA ILE A 27 -0.07 0.52 -3.39
C ILE A 27 0.68 1.39 -2.37
N VAL A 28 0.25 2.65 -2.25
CA VAL A 28 0.68 3.55 -1.18
C VAL A 28 -0.52 3.93 -0.31
N ARG A 29 -0.29 4.09 1.00
CA ARG A 29 -1.30 4.60 1.94
C ARG A 29 -1.02 6.06 2.24
N LEU A 30 -2.06 6.88 2.21
CA LEU A 30 -1.97 8.26 2.64
C LEU A 30 -2.01 8.35 4.18
N PRO A 31 -1.45 9.42 4.77
CA PRO A 31 -1.51 9.62 6.22
C PRO A 31 -2.97 9.67 6.70
N LEU A 32 -3.28 8.82 7.67
CA LEU A 32 -4.57 8.78 8.35
C LEU A 32 -4.33 8.40 9.81
N HIS A 33 -4.67 9.29 10.73
CA HIS A 33 -4.60 9.06 12.17
C HIS A 33 -5.74 9.79 12.89
N PHE A 34 -5.99 9.41 14.13
CA PHE A 34 -7.17 9.84 14.91
C PHE A 34 -7.34 11.36 14.98
N SER A 35 -6.24 12.11 15.11
CA SER A 35 -6.27 13.57 15.25
C SER A 35 -5.82 14.33 14.00
N LEU A 36 -6.06 13.78 12.81
CA LEU A 36 -5.71 14.45 11.55
C LEU A 36 -6.50 15.76 11.41
N GLN A 37 -5.78 16.88 11.25
CA GLN A 37 -6.37 18.21 11.13
C GLN A 37 -6.70 18.56 9.68
N ASP A 38 -7.70 19.42 9.46
CA ASP A 38 -8.08 19.87 8.10
C ASP A 38 -6.92 20.51 7.33
N ALA A 39 -6.02 21.21 8.03
CA ALA A 39 -4.81 21.79 7.44
C ALA A 39 -3.85 20.70 6.91
N GLU A 40 -3.73 19.58 7.62
CA GLU A 40 -2.92 18.44 7.23
C GLU A 40 -3.55 17.70 6.04
N VAL A 41 -4.88 17.52 6.07
CA VAL A 41 -5.64 16.97 4.93
C VAL A 41 -5.38 17.80 3.68
N LYS A 42 -5.51 19.13 3.77
CA LYS A 42 -5.27 20.03 2.65
C LYS A 42 -3.84 19.94 2.13
N HIS A 43 -2.86 19.84 3.01
CA HIS A 43 -1.47 19.68 2.61
C HIS A 43 -1.22 18.36 1.87
N ILE A 44 -1.79 17.25 2.37
CA ILE A 44 -1.68 15.92 1.75
C ILE A 44 -2.31 15.95 0.35
N THR A 45 -3.51 16.50 0.20
CA THR A 45 -4.19 16.54 -1.11
C THR A 45 -3.45 17.39 -2.12
N GLN A 46 -2.98 18.58 -1.71
CA GLN A 46 -2.20 19.47 -2.59
C GLN A 46 -0.88 18.83 -3.04
N THR A 47 -0.22 18.09 -2.15
CA THR A 47 1.02 17.37 -2.48
C THR A 47 0.76 16.28 -3.52
N ILE A 48 -0.35 15.55 -3.40
CA ILE A 48 -0.74 14.52 -4.37
C ILE A 48 -1.07 15.16 -5.72
N GLU A 49 -1.87 16.23 -5.71
CA GLU A 49 -2.22 16.96 -6.94
C GLU A 49 -0.96 17.48 -7.65
N SER A 50 -0.03 18.08 -6.91
CA SER A 50 1.23 18.61 -7.46
C SER A 50 2.20 17.53 -7.96
N PHE A 51 2.07 16.31 -7.46
CA PHE A 51 2.87 15.18 -7.94
C PHE A 51 2.29 14.56 -9.22
N MET A 52 0.98 14.67 -9.42
CA MET A 52 0.24 14.03 -10.52
C MET A 52 0.01 14.94 -11.73
N PHE A 53 0.02 16.26 -11.54
CA PHE A 53 -0.21 17.28 -12.57
C PHE A 53 0.95 18.28 -12.64
#